data_AF-A0A927JB43-F1
#
_entry.id   AF-A0A927JB43-F1
#
_cell.length_a   1.000
_cell.length_b   1.000
_cell.length_c   1.000
_cell.angle_alpha   90.00
_cell.angle_beta   90.00
_cell.angle_gamma   90.00
#
_symmetry.space_group_name_H-M   'P 1'
#
loop_
_entity.id
_entity.type
_entity.pdbx_description
1 polymer ?
#
loop_
_entity_poly.entity_id
_entity_poly.type
_entity_poly.pdbx_seq_one_letter_code
_entity_poly.pdbx_strand_id
1 'polypeptide(L)' 'MEMVARWWDGAELWIIGLPFLPQVAIVALIVVPLCFVLARWLDAVGSAVYYRVLRRGAHRAGETGPQLGDGAAEARNGEH' A
#
# COMPACT_ATOMS: atom_id res chain seq x y z
N MET A 1 16.43 -23.05 -22.80
CA MET A 1 16.85 -21.66 -22.55
C MET A 1 17.23 -20.93 -23.84
N GLU A 2 17.92 -21.56 -24.79
CA GLU A 2 18.35 -20.90 -26.05
C GLU A 2 17.22 -20.42 -26.97
N MET A 3 16.08 -21.12 -26.98
CA MET A 3 14.93 -20.72 -27.80
C MET A 3 14.36 -19.35 -27.40
N VAL A 4 14.31 -19.08 -26.09
CA VAL A 4 13.89 -17.79 -25.56
C VAL A 4 14.93 -16.71 -25.87
N ALA A 5 16.21 -17.04 -25.74
CA ALA A 5 17.31 -16.12 -26.08
C ALA A 5 17.30 -15.72 -27.56
N ARG A 6 17.08 -16.67 -28.48
CA ARG A 6 16.99 -16.38 -29.93
C ARG A 6 15.77 -15.52 -30.29
N TRP A 7 14.65 -15.74 -29.62
CA TRP A 7 13.46 -14.91 -29.83
C TRP A 7 13.66 -13.49 -29.28
N TRP A 8 14.29 -13.38 -28.12
CA TRP A 8 14.62 -12.09 -27.50
C TRP A 8 15.63 -11.29 -28.34
N ASP A 9 16.67 -11.93 -28.88
CA ASP A 9 17.64 -11.32 -29.81
C ASP A 9 16.93 -10.71 -31.04
N GLY A 10 15.96 -11.41 -31.61
CA GLY A 10 15.12 -10.88 -32.69
C GLY A 10 14.26 -9.68 -32.27
N ALA A 11 13.76 -9.68 -31.02
CA ALA A 11 13.01 -8.55 -30.47
C ALA A 11 13.92 -7.34 -30.23
N GLU A 12 15.14 -7.53 -29.73
CA GLU A 12 16.15 -6.47 -29.57
C GLU A 12 16.46 -5.81 -30.90
N LEU A 13 16.73 -6.60 -31.95
CA LEU A 13 17.01 -6.06 -33.29
C LEU A 13 15.82 -5.30 -33.88
N TRP A 14 14.60 -5.78 -33.67
CA TRP A 14 13.40 -5.07 -34.12
C TRP A 14 13.24 -3.72 -33.40
N ILE A 15 13.42 -3.68 -32.09
CA ILE A 15 13.27 -2.44 -31.29
C ILE A 15 14.37 -1.44 -31.63
N ILE A 16 15.62 -1.89 -31.79
CA ILE A 16 16.76 -1.02 -32.12
C ILE A 16 16.67 -0.51 -33.56
N GLY A 17 16.05 -1.27 -34.46
CA GLY A 17 15.82 -0.86 -35.85
C GLY A 17 14.73 0.21 -36.03
N LEU A 18 14.00 0.57 -34.98
CA LEU A 18 12.97 1.62 -35.02
C LEU A 18 13.58 3.03 -34.93
N PRO A 19 12.95 4.05 -35.55
CA PRO A 19 13.32 5.44 -35.31
C PRO A 19 12.97 5.88 -33.87
N PHE A 20 13.55 7.00 -33.42
CA PHE A 20 13.47 7.45 -32.01
C PHE A 20 12.03 7.53 -31.44
N LEU A 21 11.08 8.05 -32.22
CA LEU A 21 9.70 8.26 -31.77
C LEU A 21 8.99 6.95 -31.34
N PRO A 22 8.89 5.92 -32.20
CA PRO A 22 8.31 4.64 -31.80
C PRO A 22 9.11 3.92 -30.71
N GLN A 23 10.43 4.07 -30.65
CA GLN A 23 11.24 3.49 -29.56
C GLN A 23 10.86 4.07 -28.19
N VAL A 24 10.76 5.41 -28.09
CA VAL A 24 10.31 6.09 -26.87
C VAL A 24 8.86 5.74 -26.56
N ALA A 25 7.99 5.61 -27.56
CA ALA A 25 6.60 5.23 -27.34
C ALA A 25 6.47 3.84 -26.71
N ILE A 26 7.20 2.84 -27.20
CA ILE A 26 7.21 1.48 -26.63
C ILE A 26 7.74 1.50 -25.20
N VAL A 27 8.85 2.20 -24.95
CA VAL A 27 9.42 2.34 -23.60
C VAL A 27 8.43 3.00 -22.65
N ALA A 28 7.82 4.12 -23.05
CA ALA A 28 6.81 4.81 -22.24
C ALA A 28 5.61 3.91 -21.96
N LEU A 29 5.14 3.15 -22.94
CA LEU A 29 4.03 2.22 -22.80
C LEU A 29 4.31 1.08 -21.82
N ILE A 30 5.58 0.72 -21.58
CA ILE A 30 5.97 -0.29 -20.59
C ILE A 30 6.26 0.34 -19.23
N VAL A 31 7.05 1.42 -19.21
CA VAL A 31 7.54 2.08 -17.99
C VAL A 31 6.43 2.79 -17.24
N VAL A 32 5.52 3.49 -17.92
CA VAL A 32 4.41 4.21 -17.27
C VAL A 32 3.48 3.26 -16.50
N PRO A 33 2.93 2.18 -17.09
CA PRO A 33 2.10 1.26 -16.32
C PRO A 33 2.91 0.52 -15.24
N LEU A 34 4.18 0.21 -15.48
CA LEU A 34 5.03 -0.40 -14.46
C LEU A 34 5.17 0.53 -13.24
N CYS A 35 5.47 1.81 -13.46
CA CYS A 35 5.52 2.82 -12.40
C CYS A 35 4.17 2.97 -11.69
N PHE A 36 3.07 2.96 -12.44
CA PHE A 36 1.73 3.03 -11.86
C PHE A 36 1.42 1.84 -10.94
N VAL A 37 1.77 0.63 -11.37
CA VAL A 37 1.62 -0.59 -10.57
C VAL A 37 2.49 -0.52 -9.33
N LEU A 38 3.75 -0.09 -9.46
CA LEU A 38 4.66 0.08 -8.32
C LEU A 38 4.12 1.11 -7.32
N ALA A 39 3.65 2.27 -7.80
CA ALA A 39 3.06 3.30 -6.96
C ALA A 39 1.86 2.75 -6.18
N ARG A 40 0.95 2.04 -6.87
CA ARG A 40 -0.21 1.41 -6.21
C ARG A 40 0.16 0.36 -5.20
N TRP A 41 1.20 -0.42 -5.48
CA TRP A 41 1.71 -1.41 -4.55
C TRP A 41 2.30 -0.75 -3.29
N LEU A 42 3.09 0.31 -3.46
CA LEU A 42 3.64 1.09 -2.36
C LEU A 42 2.53 1.75 -1.53
N ASP A 43 1.52 2.34 -2.16
CA ASP A 43 0.37 2.95 -1.49
C ASP A 43 -0.41 1.93 -0.65
N ALA A 44 -0.63 0.73 -1.21
CA ALA A 44 -1.31 -0.36 -0.52
C ALA A 44 -0.51 -0.87 0.69
N VAL A 45 0.81 -1.06 0.52
CA VAL A 45 1.71 -1.47 1.61
C VAL A 45 1.76 -0.40 2.70
N GLY A 46 1.90 0.88 2.33
CA GLY A 46 1.90 2.00 3.27
C GLY A 46 0.61 2.07 4.09
N SER A 47 -0.54 1.95 3.42
CA SER A 47 -1.85 1.92 4.07
C SER A 47 -1.99 0.73 5.03
N ALA A 48 -1.57 -0.47 4.61
CA ALA A 48 -1.60 -1.67 5.45
C ALA A 48 -0.74 -1.51 6.72
N VAL A 49 0.42 -0.87 6.61
CA VAL A 49 1.29 -0.56 7.77
C VAL A 49 0.61 0.45 8.69
N TYR A 50 0.06 1.54 8.14
CA TYR A 50 -0.65 2.57 8.91
C TYR A 50 -1.80 1.96 9.74
N TYR A 51 -2.67 1.15 9.12
CA TYR A 51 -3.78 0.51 9.82
C TYR A 51 -3.31 -0.48 10.91
N ARG A 52 -2.20 -1.20 10.70
CA ARG A 52 -1.63 -2.07 11.74
C ARG A 52 -1.08 -1.29 12.93
N VAL A 53 -0.48 -0.13 12.71
CA VAL A 53 0.09 0.70 13.77
C VAL A 53 -1.00 1.42 14.55
N LEU A 54 -1.99 2.04 13.88
CA LEU A 54 -3.06 2.77 14.57
C LEU A 54 -4.00 1.86 15.38
N ARG A 55 -4.28 0.64 14.93
CA ARG A 55 -5.07 -0.33 15.72
C ARG A 55 -4.45 -0.67 17.07
N ARG A 56 -3.13 -0.56 17.22
CA ARG A 56 -2.46 -0.76 18.52
C ARG A 56 -2.67 0.43 19.48
N GLY A 57 -2.85 1.64 18.95
CA GLY A 57 -3.13 2.83 19.77
C GLY A 57 -4.56 2.86 20.30
N ALA A 58 -5.53 2.48 19.48
CA ALA A 58 -6.95 2.50 19.85
C ALA A 58 -7.30 1.54 21.00
N HIS A 59 -6.66 0.36 21.07
CA HIS A 59 -6.88 -0.57 22.18
C HIS A 59 -6.37 -0.05 23.53
N ARG A 60 -5.29 0.75 23.56
CA ARG A 60 -4.79 1.37 24.80
C ARG A 60 -5.61 2.58 25.25
N ALA A 61 -6.24 3.30 24.32
CA ALA A 61 -7.11 4.42 24.65
C ALA A 61 -8.44 3.96 25.31
N GLY A 62 -8.88 2.73 25.06
CA GLY A 62 -10.09 2.15 25.67
C GLY A 62 -9.93 1.64 27.11
N GLU A 63 -8.70 1.37 27.56
CA GLU A 63 -8.42 0.89 28.94
C GLU A 63 -8.32 2.04 29.97
N THR A 64 -8.27 3.29 29.50
CA THR A 64 -8.28 4.52 30.34
C THR A 64 -9.57 5.32 30.18
N GLY A 65 -10.70 4.65 29.94
CA GLY A 65 -12.03 5.25 30.07
C GLY A 65 -12.30 5.61 31.54
N PRO A 66 -12.67 6.86 31.88
CA PRO A 66 -12.86 7.30 33.25
C PRO A 66 -13.89 6.43 33.99
N GLN A 67 -13.45 5.73 35.03
CA GLN A 67 -14.28 5.18 36.11
C GLN A 67 -14.89 6.35 36.91
N LEU A 68 -15.82 7.08 36.28
CA LEU A 68 -16.46 8.28 36.82
C LEU A 68 -17.98 8.10 37.00
N GLY A 69 -18.42 6.85 37.20
CA GLY A 69 -19.85 6.50 37.28
C GLY A 69 -20.26 5.69 38.51
N ASP A 70 -19.42 4.78 39.01
CA ASP A 70 -19.89 3.80 39.99
C ASP A 70 -19.94 4.33 41.44
N GLY A 71 -19.12 5.33 41.80
CA GLY A 71 -19.04 5.83 43.17
C GLY A 71 -20.10 6.87 43.57
N ALA A 72 -20.69 7.58 42.60
CA ALA A 72 -21.66 8.65 42.88
C ALA A 72 -23.09 8.12 43.08
N ALA A 73 -23.42 6.94 42.54
CA ALA A 73 -24.71 6.30 42.72
C ALA A 73 -24.82 5.58 44.07
N GLU A 74 -23.73 4.97 44.55
CA GLU A 74 -23.70 4.22 45.81
C GLU A 74 -23.84 5.14 47.05
N ALA A 75 -23.27 6.34 46.99
CA ALA A 75 -23.39 7.34 48.06
C ALA A 75 -24.82 7.89 48.23
N ARG A 76 -25.69 7.75 47.21
CA ARG A 76 -27.08 8.23 47.23
C ARG A 76 -28.08 7.16 47.71
N ASN A 77 -27.66 5.90 47.81
CA ASN A 77 -28.53 4.78 48.16
C ASN A 77 -28.37 4.31 49.63
N GLY A 78 -27.42 4.90 50.37
CA GLY A 78 -27.18 4.57 51.79
C GLY A 78 -27.94 5.44 52.79
N GLU A 79 -28.78 6.37 52.35
CA GLU A 79 -29.43 7.38 53.21
C GLU A 79 -30.95 7.17 53.43
N HIS A 80 -31.49 5.98 53.12
CA HIS A 80 -32.92 5.68 53.31
C HIS A 80 -33.17 4.39 54.10
#